data_AF-A0AAV8WV39-F1
#
_entry.id   AF-A0AAV8WV39-F1
#
_cell.length_a   1.000
_cell.length_b   1.000
_cell.length_c   1.000
_cell.angle_alpha   90.00
_cell.angle_beta   90.00
_cell.angle_gamma   90.00
#
_symmetry.space_group_name_H-M   'P 1'
#
loop_
_entity.id
_entity.type
_entity.pdbx_description
1 polymer ?
#
loop_
_entity_poly.entity_id
_entity_poly.type
_entity_poly.pdbx_seq_one_letter_code
_entity_poly.pdbx_strand_id
1 'polypeptide(L)'
;IPSMYGPNRKINKLAERRRQMWINALKRADLTETKIKYARVCSKHFISGTPASLTDETNPDWVPSKKYGIYFQSQLNTSNVHLQENSYQPMDVEELQEVSVESLQLALQNANKEIYSLREEISKFKLNEE
;
A
#
# COMPACT_ATOMS: atom_id res chain seq x y z
N ILE A 1 6.69 16.26 43.17
CA ILE A 1 7.36 16.63 41.90
C ILE A 1 6.36 16.38 40.77
N PRO A 2 5.77 17.41 40.16
CA PRO A 2 4.90 17.24 39.00
C PRO A 2 5.72 16.67 37.83
N SER A 3 5.21 15.63 37.15
CA SER A 3 5.84 15.08 35.95
C SER A 3 5.98 16.17 34.88
N MET A 4 7.22 16.50 34.49
CA MET A 4 7.54 17.53 33.48
C MET A 4 6.96 17.21 32.09
N TYR A 5 6.52 15.97 31.85
CA TYR A 5 5.97 15.54 30.58
C TYR A 5 4.44 15.51 30.67
N GLY A 6 3.85 16.70 30.74
CA GLY A 6 2.44 16.85 30.38
C GLY A 6 2.22 16.38 28.93
N PRO A 7 1.03 15.86 28.58
CA PRO A 7 0.76 15.35 27.23
C PRO A 7 1.00 16.45 26.19
N ASN A 8 2.06 16.29 25.39
CA ASN A 8 2.35 17.21 24.30
C ASN A 8 1.25 17.04 23.23
N ARG A 9 0.27 17.96 23.24
CA ARG A 9 -0.91 17.91 22.36
C ARG A 9 -0.56 17.72 20.89
N LYS A 10 0.58 18.26 20.42
CA LYS A 10 1.04 18.08 19.04
C LYS A 10 1.47 16.64 18.78
N ILE A 11 2.27 16.06 19.68
CA ILE A 11 2.73 14.67 19.59
C ILE A 11 1.54 13.70 19.65
N ASN A 12 0.55 13.95 20.50
CA ASN A 12 -0.65 13.11 20.56
C ASN A 12 -1.45 13.12 19.26
N LYS A 13 -1.62 14.31 18.64
CA LYS A 13 -2.27 14.43 17.33
C LYS A 13 -1.50 13.70 16.23
N LEU A 14 -0.16 13.76 16.26
CA LEU A 14 0.68 13.02 15.32
C LEU A 14 0.55 11.51 15.50
N ALA A 15 0.58 11.03 16.74
CA ALA A 15 0.42 9.61 17.05
C ALA A 15 -0.93 9.09 16.57
N GLU A 16 -2.01 9.84 16.80
CA GLU A 16 -3.35 9.48 16.36
C GLU A 16 -3.45 9.42 14.83
N ARG A 17 -2.94 10.45 14.14
CA ARG A 17 -2.91 10.47 12.67
C ARG A 17 -2.11 9.29 12.10
N ARG A 18 -0.97 8.98 12.72
CA ARG A 18 -0.13 7.84 12.33
C ARG A 18 -0.88 6.52 12.49
N ARG A 19 -1.53 6.33 13.64
CA ARG A 19 -2.32 5.12 13.93
C ARG A 19 -3.42 4.90 12.88
N GLN A 20 -4.16 5.95 12.52
CA GLN A 20 -5.20 5.87 11.50
C GLN A 20 -4.64 5.46 10.13
N MET A 21 -3.52 6.06 9.73
CA MET A 21 -2.86 5.71 8.47
C MET A 21 -2.31 4.27 8.48
N TRP A 22 -1.81 3.79 9.62
CA TRP A 22 -1.37 2.39 9.76
C TRP A 22 -2.52 1.41 9.58
N ILE A 23 -3.67 1.67 10.23
CA ILE A 23 -4.86 0.82 10.10
C ILE A 23 -5.31 0.76 8.63
N ASN A 24 -5.36 1.91 7.96
CA ASN A 24 -5.74 2.01 6.56
C ASN A 24 -4.74 1.28 5.63
N ALA A 25 -3.44 1.36 5.94
CA ALA A 25 -2.39 0.74 5.14
C ALA A 25 -2.41 -0.79 5.19
N LEU A 26 -2.86 -1.37 6.32
CA LEU A 26 -2.98 -2.83 6.47
C LEU A 26 -4.11 -3.42 5.61
N LYS A 27 -5.07 -2.61 5.14
CA LYS A 27 -6.19 -3.02 4.26
C LYS A 27 -6.96 -4.26 4.76
N ARG A 28 -7.05 -4.42 6.08
CA ARG A 28 -7.77 -5.53 6.71
C ARG A 28 -9.15 -5.07 7.17
N ALA A 29 -10.19 -5.63 6.56
CA ALA A 29 -11.58 -5.34 6.94
C ALA A 29 -11.95 -5.85 8.34
N ASP A 30 -11.21 -6.84 8.86
CA ASP A 30 -11.52 -7.48 10.14
C ASP A 30 -10.91 -6.79 11.36
N LEU A 31 -10.25 -5.63 11.20
CA LEU A 31 -9.61 -4.88 12.26
C LEU A 31 -10.64 -4.10 13.10
N THR A 32 -11.06 -4.71 14.21
CA THR A 32 -11.83 -4.04 15.27
C THR A 32 -10.89 -3.40 16.29
N GLU A 33 -11.40 -2.46 17.09
CA GLU A 33 -10.62 -1.81 18.17
C GLU A 33 -10.00 -2.83 19.15
N THR A 34 -10.75 -3.89 19.46
CA THR A 34 -10.28 -5.00 20.31
C THR A 34 -9.10 -5.75 19.70
N LYS A 35 -9.11 -5.98 18.38
CA LYS A 35 -8.02 -6.65 17.66
C LYS A 35 -6.82 -5.73 17.49
N ILE A 36 -7.04 -4.45 17.16
CA ILE A 36 -5.98 -3.46 16.96
C ILE A 36 -5.13 -3.31 18.22
N LYS A 37 -5.74 -3.35 19.41
CA LYS A 37 -5.02 -3.29 20.69
C LYS A 37 -3.89 -4.31 20.83
N TYR A 38 -4.07 -5.50 20.25
CA TYR A 38 -3.08 -6.59 20.31
C TYR A 38 -2.39 -6.85 18.96
N ALA A 39 -2.75 -6.09 17.93
CA ALA A 39 -2.17 -6.24 16.60
C ALA A 39 -0.69 -5.86 16.64
N ARG A 40 0.11 -6.63 15.92
CA ARG A 40 1.54 -6.38 15.71
C ARG A 40 1.80 -6.23 14.21
N VAL A 41 2.70 -5.31 13.86
CA VAL A 41 3.19 -5.12 12.49
C VAL A 41 4.65 -5.56 12.49
N CYS A 42 5.00 -6.55 11.67
CA CYS A 42 6.37 -7.05 11.59
C CYS A 42 7.25 -6.14 10.73
N SER A 43 8.56 -6.25 10.92
CA SER A 43 9.60 -5.47 10.21
C SER A 43 9.43 -5.49 8.69
N LYS A 44 8.95 -6.61 8.15
CA LYS A 44 8.73 -6.77 6.71
C LYS A 44 7.93 -5.61 6.13
N HIS A 45 6.90 -5.10 6.81
CA HIS A 45 6.06 -4.04 6.26
C HIS A 45 6.75 -2.67 6.05
N PHE A 46 8.01 -2.52 6.48
CA PHE A 46 8.83 -1.33 6.30
C PHE A 46 10.00 -1.63 5.35
N ILE A 47 10.41 -0.62 4.58
CA ILE A 47 11.54 -0.68 3.64
C ILE A 47 12.84 -0.90 4.41
N SER A 48 13.10 -0.11 5.45
CA SER A 48 14.26 -0.25 6.34
C SER A 48 14.13 -1.37 7.37
N GLY A 49 12.97 -2.03 7.44
CA GLY A 49 12.67 -3.03 8.46
C GLY A 49 12.18 -2.45 9.79
N THR A 50 12.17 -1.13 9.95
CA THR A 50 11.68 -0.47 11.17
C THR A 50 10.82 0.76 10.82
N PRO A 51 9.87 1.13 11.70
CA PRO A 51 9.09 2.34 11.51
C PRO A 51 9.95 3.58 11.74
N ALA A 52 9.77 4.61 10.91
CA ALA A 52 10.43 5.90 11.10
C ALA A 52 10.01 6.60 12.41
N SER A 53 10.74 7.65 12.80
CA SER A 53 10.36 8.50 13.95
C SER A 53 8.95 9.07 13.80
N LEU A 54 8.23 9.28 14.90
CA LEU A 54 6.88 9.84 14.87
C LEU A 54 6.83 11.23 14.22
N THR A 55 7.87 12.03 14.39
CA THR A 55 7.97 13.39 13.85
C THR A 55 8.50 13.45 12.41
N ASP A 56 8.93 12.32 11.84
CA ASP A 56 9.49 12.25 10.48
C ASP A 56 8.42 11.79 9.49
N GLU A 57 7.39 12.63 9.31
CA GLU A 57 6.17 12.31 8.55
C GLU A 57 6.41 12.06 7.07
N THR A 58 7.51 12.59 6.53
CA THR A 58 7.88 12.50 5.12
C THR A 58 8.60 11.19 4.78
N ASN A 59 8.99 10.42 5.79
CA ASN A 59 9.70 9.17 5.59
C ASN A 59 8.76 8.09 5.02
N PRO A 60 9.16 7.34 3.98
CA PRO A 60 8.32 6.28 3.43
C PRO A 60 8.02 5.14 4.42
N ASP A 61 8.83 4.98 5.48
CA ASP A 61 8.61 4.05 6.59
C ASP A 61 7.82 4.65 7.76
N TRP A 62 7.31 5.88 7.60
CA TRP A 62 6.42 6.47 8.59
C TRP A 62 5.11 5.67 8.69
N VAL A 63 4.68 5.05 7.60
CA VAL A 63 3.55 4.10 7.55
C VAL A 63 3.99 2.75 6.95
N PRO A 64 3.32 1.63 7.29
CA PRO A 64 3.58 0.34 6.67
C PRO A 64 3.24 0.43 5.18
N SER A 65 4.24 0.56 4.31
CA SER A 65 4.04 0.87 2.89
C SER A 65 4.41 -0.30 1.97
N LYS A 66 5.18 -1.27 2.48
CA LYS A 66 5.68 -2.38 1.68
C LYS A 66 4.57 -3.43 1.46
N LYS A 67 4.13 -3.54 0.21
CA LYS A 67 3.22 -4.60 -0.24
C LYS A 67 4.01 -5.90 -0.38
N TYR A 68 3.80 -6.84 0.51
CA TYR A 68 4.10 -8.24 0.20
C TYR A 68 2.88 -8.75 -0.55
N GLY A 69 3.08 -9.10 -1.83
CA GLY A 69 2.04 -9.76 -2.61
C GLY A 69 1.50 -10.96 -1.86
N ILE A 70 0.26 -11.32 -2.16
CA ILE A 70 -0.29 -12.65 -1.86
C ILE A 70 0.81 -13.65 -2.18
N TYR A 71 1.25 -14.47 -1.22
CA TYR A 71 2.31 -15.44 -1.45
C TYR A 71 1.94 -16.27 -2.67
N PHE A 72 2.55 -15.98 -3.82
CA PHE A 72 2.67 -16.92 -4.91
C PHE A 72 3.53 -18.05 -4.36
N GLN A 73 2.91 -19.10 -3.85
CA GLN A 73 3.57 -20.40 -3.73
C GLN A 73 3.71 -20.99 -5.13
N SER A 74 4.56 -20.39 -5.97
CA SER A 74 5.05 -21.05 -7.17
C SER A 74 6.15 -22.01 -6.72
N GLN A 75 5.71 -23.24 -6.47
CA GLN A 75 6.46 -24.48 -6.30
C GLN A 75 7.88 -24.45 -6.89
N LEU A 76 8.90 -24.70 -6.04
CA LEU A 76 10.05 -25.49 -6.44
C LEU A 76 10.23 -26.64 -5.44
N ASN A 77 9.95 -27.83 -5.94
CA ASN A 77 10.25 -29.12 -5.33
C ASN A 77 11.71 -29.17 -4.85
N THR A 78 11.93 -29.41 -3.56
CA THR A 78 12.98 -30.35 -3.15
C THR A 78 12.40 -31.27 -2.07
N SER A 79 12.38 -32.54 -2.43
CA SER A 79 11.93 -33.74 -1.75
C SER A 79 12.06 -33.79 -0.22
N ASN A 80 10.98 -34.29 0.41
CA ASN A 80 10.90 -34.93 1.73
C ASN A 80 10.92 -34.05 3.00
N VAL A 81 9.78 -33.43 3.34
CA VAL A 81 9.29 -33.42 4.74
C VAL A 81 7.77 -33.53 4.74
N HIS A 82 7.28 -34.64 5.29
CA HIS A 82 5.86 -34.94 5.52
C HIS A 82 5.32 -34.10 6.68
N LEU A 83 4.33 -33.25 6.41
CA LEU A 83 3.38 -32.77 7.43
C LEU A 83 2.00 -32.75 6.78
N GLN A 84 1.18 -33.76 7.08
CA GLN A 84 -0.25 -33.73 6.84
C GLN A 84 -0.87 -32.62 7.68
N GLU A 85 -1.81 -31.85 7.13
CA GLU A 85 -3.07 -31.54 7.83
C GLU A 85 -4.14 -30.93 6.90
N ASN A 86 -5.18 -31.74 6.72
CA ASN A 86 -6.61 -31.49 6.47
C ASN A 86 -7.13 -30.50 5.40
N SER A 87 -8.13 -31.02 4.70
CA SER A 87 -8.74 -30.62 3.44
C SER A 87 -9.52 -29.29 3.48
N TYR A 88 -9.01 -28.28 2.77
CA TYR A 88 -9.81 -27.19 2.24
C TYR A 88 -10.30 -27.57 0.83
N GLN A 89 -11.60 -27.47 0.58
CA GLN A 89 -12.19 -27.65 -0.76
C GLN A 89 -12.24 -26.28 -1.45
N PRO A 90 -11.52 -26.05 -2.57
CA PRO A 90 -11.57 -24.78 -3.29
C PRO A 90 -12.94 -24.58 -3.95
N MET A 91 -13.51 -23.38 -3.81
CA MET A 91 -14.62 -22.93 -4.67
C MET A 91 -14.11 -22.75 -6.10
N ASP A 92 -14.89 -23.20 -7.07
CA ASP A 92 -14.60 -23.11 -8.50
C ASP A 92 -14.39 -21.65 -8.91
N VAL A 93 -13.13 -21.30 -9.22
CA VAL A 93 -12.73 -20.00 -9.78
C VAL A 93 -12.96 -20.04 -11.29
N GLU A 94 -14.21 -19.92 -11.69
CA GLU A 94 -14.57 -19.65 -13.09
C GLU A 94 -14.82 -18.15 -13.24
N GLU A 95 -14.06 -17.54 -14.17
CA GLU A 95 -14.25 -16.19 -14.72
C GLU A 95 -13.56 -14.99 -14.02
N LEU A 96 -12.22 -14.98 -14.02
CA LEU A 96 -11.47 -13.72 -14.12
C LEU A 96 -11.22 -13.44 -15.62
N GLN A 97 -12.03 -12.56 -16.23
CA GLN A 97 -11.85 -12.18 -17.63
C GLN A 97 -10.48 -11.51 -17.84
N GLU A 98 -9.64 -12.14 -18.65
CA GLU A 98 -8.34 -11.58 -19.05
C GLU A 98 -8.56 -10.31 -19.86
N VAL A 99 -8.19 -9.16 -19.29
CA VAL A 99 -8.18 -7.89 -20.03
C VAL A 99 -7.05 -7.96 -21.06
N SER A 100 -7.41 -7.99 -22.33
CA SER A 100 -6.46 -8.07 -23.45
C SER A 100 -5.37 -7.00 -23.36
N VAL A 101 -4.13 -7.43 -23.56
CA VAL A 101 -2.94 -6.56 -23.64
C VAL A 101 -3.11 -5.48 -24.71
N GLU A 102 -3.86 -5.79 -25.77
CA GLU A 102 -4.13 -4.88 -26.88
C GLU A 102 -5.02 -3.70 -26.46
N SER A 103 -5.99 -3.94 -25.56
CA SER A 103 -6.83 -2.89 -24.98
C SER A 103 -6.02 -1.91 -24.12
N LEU A 104 -5.04 -2.41 -23.37
CA LEU A 104 -4.13 -1.59 -22.58
C LEU A 104 -3.18 -0.78 -23.46
N GLN A 105 -2.66 -1.40 -24.52
CA GLN A 105 -1.80 -0.73 -25.50
C GLN A 105 -2.53 0.43 -26.18
N LEU A 106 -3.79 0.21 -26.58
CA LEU A 106 -4.63 1.22 -27.21
C LEU A 106 -4.95 2.37 -26.25
N ALA A 107 -5.29 2.07 -24.99
CA ALA A 107 -5.52 3.09 -23.97
C ALA A 107 -4.29 3.98 -23.74
N LEU A 108 -3.09 3.38 -23.72
CA LEU A 108 -1.84 4.12 -23.59
C LEU A 108 -1.56 5.00 -24.81
N GLN A 109 -1.81 4.50 -26.02
CA GLN A 109 -1.66 5.28 -27.25
C GLN A 109 -2.59 6.49 -27.27
N ASN A 110 -3.84 6.31 -26.87
CA ASN A 110 -4.82 7.39 -26.82
C ASN A 110 -4.44 8.47 -25.80
N ALA A 111 -4.01 8.07 -24.59
CA ALA A 111 -3.57 9.01 -23.56
C ALA A 111 -2.35 9.83 -24.02
N ASN A 112 -1.38 9.20 -24.68
CA ASN A 112 -0.22 9.92 -25.23
C ASN A 112 -0.63 10.93 -26.30
N LYS A 113 -1.57 10.57 -27.18
CA LYS A 113 -2.07 11.49 -28.22
C LYS A 113 -2.74 12.72 -27.62
N GLU A 114 -3.52 12.54 -26.56
CA GLU A 114 -4.19 13.64 -25.85
C GLU A 114 -3.16 14.58 -25.19
N ILE A 115 -2.12 14.04 -24.57
CA ILE A 115 -1.01 14.82 -23.98
C ILE A 115 -0.32 15.68 -25.04
N TYR A 116 -0.07 15.15 -26.24
CA TYR A 116 0.55 15.91 -27.32
C TYR A 116 -0.34 17.07 -27.80
N SER A 117 -1.64 16.83 -27.96
CA SER A 117 -2.60 17.88 -28.33
C SER A 117 -2.62 19.02 -27.31
N LEU A 118 -2.68 18.66 -26.02
CA LEU A 118 -2.68 19.64 -24.93
C LEU A 118 -1.39 20.47 -24.89
N ARG A 119 -0.23 19.85 -25.18
CA ARG A 119 1.04 20.57 -25.26
C ARG A 119 1.06 21.60 -26.40
N GLU A 120 0.49 21.27 -27.55
CA GLU A 120 0.37 22.23 -28.66
C GLU A 120 -0.56 23.39 -28.32
N GLU A 121 -1.69 23.12 -27.66
CA GLU A 121 -2.63 24.16 -27.23
C GLU A 121 -1.98 25.10 -26.21
N ILE A 122 -1.26 24.57 -25.22
CA ILE A 122 -0.50 25.37 -24.25
C ILE A 122 0.58 26.20 -24.95
N SER A 123 1.26 25.64 -25.96
CA SER A 123 2.28 26.36 -26.73
C SER A 123 1.67 27.54 -27.50
N LYS A 124 0.51 27.35 -28.14
CA LYS A 124 -0.23 28.41 -28.84
C LYS A 124 -0.72 29.49 -27.88
N PHE A 125 -1.15 29.12 -26.68
CA PHE A 125 -1.58 30.08 -25.66
C PHE A 125 -0.42 30.97 -25.20
N LYS A 126 0.78 30.40 -24.99
CA LYS A 126 1.98 31.16 -24.58
C LYS A 126 2.52 32.15 -25.62
N LEU A 127 2.19 31.95 -26.91
CA LEU A 127 2.62 32.85 -27.99
C LEU A 127 1.66 34.04 -28.19
N ASN A 128 0.48 34.01 -27.59
CA ASN A 128 -0.55 35.06 -27.73
C ASN A 128 -0.58 36.04 -26.55
N GLU A 129 0.37 35.94 -25.61
CA GLU A 129 0.51 36.81 -24.43
C GLU A 129 1.68 37.82 -24.54
N GLU A 130 2.36 37.91 -25.70
CA GLU A 130 3.30 38.99 -26.07
C GLU A 130 2.63 39.99 -27.03
#